data_AF-A0A930RG35-F1
#
_entry.id   AF-A0A930RG35-F1
#
_cell.length_a   1.000
_cell.length_b   1.000
_cell.length_c   1.000
_cell.angle_alpha   90.00
_cell.angle_beta   90.00
_cell.angle_gamma   90.00
#
_symmetry.space_group_name_H-M   'P 1'
#
loop_
_entity.id
_entity.type
_entity.pdbx_description
1 polymer ?
#
loop_
_entity_poly.entity_id
_entity_poly.type
_entity_poly.pdbx_seq_one_letter_code
_entity_poly.pdbx_strand_id
1 'polypeptide(L)'
;ALARTGRAFDLIFADPPYGQGDHIRVLSAVDAGRLLAEGGLLILEQGADESVAEHMGRLSLLRERRYGAARICFYARQEVQE
;
A
#
# COMPACT_ATOMS: atom_id res chain seq x y z
N ALA A 1 -12.85 9.61 -9.50
CA ALA A 1 -11.71 8.83 -8.96
C ALA A 1 -10.55 9.77 -8.66
N LEU A 2 -9.88 9.61 -7.51
CA LEU A 2 -8.77 10.46 -7.07
C LEU A 2 -7.61 10.50 -8.08
N ALA A 3 -7.34 9.41 -8.78
CA ALA A 3 -6.31 9.33 -9.83
C ALA A 3 -6.49 10.39 -10.94
N ARG A 4 -7.71 10.88 -11.18
CA ARG A 4 -7.99 11.92 -12.20
C ARG A 4 -7.70 13.33 -11.72
N THR A 5 -7.43 13.55 -10.44
CA THR A 5 -7.17 14.88 -9.90
C THR A 5 -5.69 15.27 -9.98
N GLY A 6 -4.80 14.36 -10.39
CA GLY A 6 -3.35 14.59 -10.44
C GLY A 6 -2.71 14.87 -9.08
N ARG A 7 -3.39 14.52 -7.99
CA ARG A 7 -2.91 14.76 -6.62
C ARG A 7 -2.20 13.51 -6.12
N ALA A 8 -1.07 13.75 -5.45
CA ALA A 8 -0.41 12.76 -4.61
C ALA A 8 -0.61 13.13 -3.13
N PHE A 9 -0.51 12.14 -2.26
CA PHE A 9 -0.71 12.26 -0.83
C PHE A 9 0.55 11.81 -0.10
N ASP A 10 0.92 12.54 0.95
CA ASP A 10 2.07 12.21 1.80
C ASP A 10 1.78 11.04 2.74
N LEU A 11 0.50 10.81 3.04
CA LEU A 11 0.05 9.74 3.93
C LEU A 11 -1.28 9.15 3.44
N ILE A 12 -1.32 7.83 3.28
CA ILE A 12 -2.53 7.08 2.90
C ILE A 12 -2.77 6.00 3.95
N PHE A 13 -4.01 5.88 4.42
CA PHE A 13 -4.46 4.76 5.23
C PHE A 13 -5.44 3.91 4.43
N ALA A 14 -5.31 2.60 4.50
CA ALA A 14 -6.21 1.67 3.88
C ALA A 14 -6.47 0.46 4.78
N ASP A 15 -7.74 0.18 5.02
CA ASP A 15 -8.23 -0.99 5.75
C ASP A 15 -9.30 -1.69 4.91
N PRO A 16 -8.89 -2.41 3.85
CA PRO A 16 -9.82 -3.17 3.04
C PRO A 16 -10.30 -4.44 3.76
N PRO A 17 -11.46 -4.99 3.36
CA PRO A 17 -11.90 -6.30 3.86
C PRO A 17 -10.85 -7.40 3.64
N TYR A 18 -10.67 -8.25 4.65
CA TYR A 18 -9.66 -9.33 4.62
C TYR A 18 -10.08 -10.53 3.76
N GLY A 19 -9.09 -11.28 3.29
CA GLY A 19 -9.28 -12.61 2.69
C GLY A 19 -9.82 -12.59 1.25
N GLN A 20 -9.99 -11.42 0.66
CA GLN A 20 -10.49 -11.24 -0.72
C GLN A 20 -9.41 -10.73 -1.68
N GLY A 21 -8.17 -10.61 -1.23
CA GLY A 21 -7.07 -10.05 -2.02
C GLY A 21 -7.19 -8.54 -2.27
N ASP A 22 -8.05 -7.85 -1.52
CA ASP A 22 -8.28 -6.42 -1.68
C ASP A 22 -7.06 -5.58 -1.27
N HIS A 23 -6.20 -6.10 -0.39
CA HIS A 23 -4.91 -5.49 -0.06
C HIS A 23 -4.03 -5.31 -1.32
N ILE A 24 -4.00 -6.29 -2.23
CA ILE A 24 -3.31 -6.18 -3.53
C ILE A 24 -3.98 -5.15 -4.44
N ARG A 25 -5.32 -5.12 -4.48
CA ARG A 25 -6.07 -4.16 -5.30
C ARG A 25 -5.81 -2.73 -4.86
N VAL A 26 -5.73 -2.48 -3.55
CA VAL A 26 -5.37 -1.18 -2.99
C VAL A 26 -3.97 -0.78 -3.44
N LEU A 27 -2.96 -1.64 -3.24
CA LEU A 27 -1.58 -1.35 -3.65
C LEU A 27 -1.49 -1.04 -5.16
N SER A 28 -2.16 -1.85 -5.99
CA SER A 28 -2.21 -1.65 -7.44
C SER A 28 -2.88 -0.33 -7.82
N ALA A 29 -4.00 0.03 -7.18
CA ALA A 29 -4.70 1.29 -7.44
C ALA A 29 -3.88 2.52 -7.02
N VAL A 30 -3.16 2.43 -5.90
CA VAL A 30 -2.27 3.50 -5.42
C VAL A 30 -1.10 3.72 -6.37
N ASP A 31 -0.44 2.65 -6.83
CA ASP A 31 0.67 2.76 -7.78
C ASP A 31 0.22 3.23 -9.17
N ALA A 32 -0.84 2.63 -9.72
CA ALA A 32 -1.37 2.98 -11.04
C ALA A 32 -1.87 4.43 -11.08
N GLY A 33 -2.52 4.87 -10.00
CA GLY A 33 -3.01 6.24 -9.85
C GLY A 33 -1.94 7.27 -9.48
N ARG A 34 -0.69 6.84 -9.22
CA ARG A 34 0.39 7.69 -8.69
C ARG A 34 -0.06 8.50 -7.46
N LEU A 35 -0.82 7.85 -6.58
CA LEU A 35 -1.50 8.52 -5.47
C LEU A 35 -0.55 8.78 -4.28
N LEU A 36 0.56 8.05 -4.17
CA LEU A 36 1.53 8.26 -3.10
C LEU A 36 2.63 9.23 -3.55
N ALA A 37 2.84 10.28 -2.76
CA ALA A 37 3.88 11.27 -2.99
C ALA A 37 5.28 10.66 -2.84
N GLU A 38 6.29 11.37 -3.37
CA GLU A 38 7.68 11.04 -3.09
C GLU A 38 7.98 11.22 -1.60
N GLY A 39 8.54 10.20 -0.95
CA GLY A 39 8.69 10.20 0.52
C GLY A 39 7.39 9.99 1.30
N GLY A 40 6.26 9.77 0.60
CA GLY A 40 4.98 9.45 1.22
C GLY A 40 4.93 8.03 1.80
N LEU A 41 3.99 7.82 2.71
CA LEU A 41 3.78 6.55 3.41
C LEU A 41 2.35 6.03 3.19
N LEU A 42 2.22 4.78 2.78
CA LEU A 42 0.96 4.03 2.76
C LEU A 42 0.95 3.05 3.94
N ILE A 43 -0.09 3.14 4.77
CA ILE A 43 -0.35 2.21 5.86
C ILE A 43 -1.53 1.35 5.45
N LEU A 44 -1.26 0.06 5.23
CA LEU A 44 -2.23 -0.92 4.77
C LEU A 44 -2.45 -1.96 5.86
N GLU A 45 -3.69 -2.08 6.30
CA GLU A 45 -4.15 -3.16 7.17
C GLU A 45 -4.61 -4.35 6.33
N GLN A 46 -4.28 -5.55 6.79
CA GLN A 46 -4.70 -6.82 6.17
C GLN A 46 -4.81 -7.91 7.23
N GLY A 47 -5.40 -9.05 6.86
CA GLY A 47 -5.40 -10.24 7.70
C GLY A 47 -3.99 -10.73 7.94
N ALA A 48 -3.69 -11.14 9.18
CA ALA A 48 -2.32 -11.49 9.57
C ALA A 48 -1.78 -12.76 8.90
N ASP A 49 -2.67 -13.58 8.34
CA ASP A 49 -2.33 -14.80 7.61
C ASP A 49 -2.41 -14.60 6.08
N GLU A 50 -2.73 -13.39 5.61
CA GLU A 50 -2.66 -13.03 4.19
C GLU A 50 -1.18 -12.87 3.75
N SER A 51 -0.93 -13.10 2.47
CA SER A 51 0.39 -12.93 1.87
C SER A 51 0.74 -11.45 1.76
N VAL A 52 1.95 -11.09 2.17
CA VAL A 52 2.42 -9.71 2.08
C VAL A 52 3.14 -9.53 0.76
N ALA A 53 2.71 -8.54 -0.03
CA ALA A 53 3.46 -8.11 -1.20
C ALA A 53 4.65 -7.29 -0.73
N GLU A 54 5.88 -7.77 -0.92
CA GLU A 54 7.08 -6.96 -0.62
C GLU A 54 7.25 -5.80 -1.60
N HIS A 55 6.82 -6.00 -2.86
CA HIS A 55 6.92 -5.03 -3.93
C HIS A 55 5.62 -5.00 -4.76
N MET A 56 5.17 -3.80 -5.14
CA MET A 56 4.04 -3.57 -6.06
C MET A 56 4.30 -2.31 -6.89
N GLY A 57 4.74 -2.50 -8.14
CA GLY A 57 5.12 -1.38 -9.00
C GLY A 57 6.21 -0.53 -8.33
N ARG A 58 5.91 0.74 -8.04
CA ARG A 58 6.83 1.66 -7.35
C ARG A 58 6.74 1.58 -5.82
N LEU A 59 5.88 0.75 -5.26
CA LEU A 59 5.70 0.61 -3.82
C LEU A 59 6.55 -0.54 -3.29
N SER A 60 7.30 -0.30 -2.23
CA SER A 60 8.06 -1.32 -1.50
C SER A 60 7.63 -1.34 -0.03
N LEU A 61 7.54 -2.54 0.53
CA LEU A 61 7.30 -2.74 1.95
C LEU A 61 8.53 -2.28 2.75
N LEU A 62 8.33 -1.33 3.66
CA LEU A 62 9.37 -0.88 4.59
C LEU A 62 9.41 -1.72 5.86
N ARG A 63 8.23 -2.04 6.40
CA ARG A 63 8.07 -2.82 7.63
C ARG A 63 6.63 -3.30 7.78
N GLU A 64 6.44 -4.26 8.66
CA GLU A 64 5.12 -4.72 9.09
C GLU A 64 5.06 -4.95 10.60
N ARG A 65 3.84 -4.99 11.14
CA ARG A 65 3.56 -5.33 12.54
C ARG A 65 2.30 -6.17 12.63
N ARG A 66 2.36 -7.29 13.34
CA ARG A 66 1.20 -8.16 13.62
C ARG A 66 0.55 -7.79 14.95
N TYR A 67 -0.77 -7.70 14.96
CA TYR A 67 -1.62 -7.43 16.12
C TYR A 67 -2.79 -8.42 16.14
N GLY A 68 -2.60 -9.57 16.78
CA GLY A 68 -3.59 -10.64 16.79
C GLY A 68 -3.88 -11.14 15.38
N ALA A 69 -5.13 -10.93 14.93
CA ALA A 69 -5.60 -11.31 13.60
C ALA A 69 -5.30 -10.28 12.50
N ALA A 70 -4.85 -9.07 12.86
CA ALA A 70 -4.51 -8.01 11.91
C ALA A 70 -3.00 -7.90 11.71
N ARG A 71 -2.57 -7.46 10.52
CA ARG A 71 -1.20 -7.06 10.20
C ARG A 71 -1.24 -5.68 9.56
N ILE A 72 -0.43 -4.77 10.09
CA ILE A 72 -0.24 -3.43 9.56
C ILE A 72 1.06 -3.39 8.76
N CYS A 73 0.96 -3.09 7.48
CA CYS A 73 2.06 -3.00 6.54
C CYS A 73 2.31 -1.54 6.16
N PHE A 74 3.59 -1.16 6.12
CA PHE A 74 4.03 0.19 5.82
C PHE A 74 4.75 0.16 4.48
N TYR A 75 4.21 0.85 3.48
CA TYR A 75 4.73 0.92 2.13
C TYR A 75 5.22 2.34 1.82
N ALA A 76 6.32 2.46 1.10
CA ALA A 76 6.78 3.73 0.55
C ALA A 76 7.10 3.57 -0.93
N ARG A 77 7.18 4.71 -1.61
CA ARG A 77 7.63 4.74 -2.99
C ARG A 77 9.15 4.50 -3.04
N GLN A 78 9.59 3.47 -3.74
CA GLN A 78 10.99 3.34 -4.16
C GLN A 78 11.12 3.62 -5.66
N GLU A 79 12.14 4.36 -6.02
CA GLU A 79 12.55 4.43 -7.42
C GLU A 79 13.08 3.06 -7.82
N VAL A 80 12.46 2.46 -8.83
CA VAL A 80 13.06 1.34 -9.55
C VAL A 80 14.23 1.95 -10.31
N GLN A 81 15.46 1.71 -9.84
CA GLN A 81 16.65 2.01 -10.63
C GLN A 81 16.64 1.03 -11.81
N GLU A 82 16.48 1.57 -13.02
CA GLU A 82 16.68 0.86 -14.29
C GLU A 82 18.15 0.52 -14.53
#